data_AF-A1ZW68-F1
#
_entry.id   AF-A1ZW68-F1
#
_cell.length_a   1.000
_cell.length_b   1.000
_cell.length_c   1.000
_cell.angle_alpha   90.00
_cell.angle_beta   90.00
_cell.angle_gamma   90.00
#
_symmetry.space_group_name_H-M   'P 1'
#
loop_
_entity.id
_entity.type
_entity.pdbx_description
1 polymer ?
#
loop_
_entity_poly.entity_id
_entity_poly.type
_entity_poly.pdbx_seq_one_letter_code
_entity_poly.pdbx_strand_id
1 'polypeptide(L)'
;MWNAGLITTEKCNSWRADLLYLLNKQVLSQFEFQFRKPNGEQIGGLCQVVKNDGSISIDDDSGGNDFYNLPSNTHVSLLAILDTEAHNYNEANEELEKRGWGNNGKKLTGASNSHGSYSKDGYGLNIKKFGEW
;
A
#
# COMPACT_ATOMS: atom_id res chain seq x y z
N MET A 1 19.59 -2.34 -11.50
CA MET A 1 18.18 -1.91 -11.49
C MET A 1 18.17 -0.51 -10.91
N TRP A 2 17.75 0.50 -11.67
CA TRP A 2 17.73 1.89 -11.21
C TRP A 2 16.49 2.08 -10.33
N ASN A 3 16.69 2.47 -9.07
CA ASN A 3 15.64 2.78 -8.11
C ASN A 3 15.74 4.29 -7.82
N ALA A 4 14.63 5.00 -7.72
CA ALA A 4 14.58 6.42 -7.36
C ALA A 4 15.19 6.72 -5.96
N GLY A 5 15.61 5.70 -5.21
CA GLY A 5 16.30 5.84 -3.93
C GLY A 5 15.37 6.20 -2.78
N LEU A 6 14.05 6.07 -3.00
CA LEU A 6 13.01 6.46 -2.04
C LEU A 6 12.92 5.50 -0.84
N ILE A 7 13.18 4.21 -1.10
CA ILE A 7 13.12 3.13 -0.11
C ILE A 7 14.23 2.12 -0.40
N THR A 8 14.83 1.55 0.66
CA THR A 8 15.85 0.51 0.53
C THR A 8 15.21 -0.83 0.15
N THR A 9 15.98 -1.70 -0.49
CA THR A 9 15.51 -3.04 -0.88
C THR A 9 15.08 -3.87 0.33
N GLU A 10 15.79 -3.74 1.45
CA GLU A 10 15.48 -4.43 2.71
C GLU A 10 14.11 -3.97 3.24
N LYS A 11 13.82 -2.66 3.18
CA LYS A 11 12.54 -2.11 3.61
C LYS A 11 11.39 -2.58 2.70
N CYS A 12 11.61 -2.59 1.37
CA CYS A 12 10.66 -3.15 0.41
C CYS A 12 10.32 -4.60 0.72
N ASN A 13 11.34 -5.42 0.98
CA ASN A 13 11.17 -6.84 1.24
C ASN A 13 10.41 -7.09 2.55
N SER A 14 10.72 -6.32 3.60
CA SER A 14 9.98 -6.35 4.87
C SER A 14 8.51 -6.00 4.66
N TRP A 15 8.21 -4.90 3.96
CA TRP A 15 6.84 -4.48 3.66
C TRP A 15 6.08 -5.52 2.84
N ARG A 16 6.73 -6.09 1.82
CA ARG A 16 6.14 -7.16 1.03
C ARG A 16 5.79 -8.37 1.89
N ALA A 17 6.68 -8.80 2.77
CA ALA A 17 6.43 -9.94 3.66
C ALA A 17 5.25 -9.68 4.59
N ASP A 18 5.13 -8.48 5.15
CA ASP A 18 4.02 -8.09 6.02
C ASP A 18 2.68 -8.05 5.26
N LEU A 19 2.65 -7.45 4.07
CA LEU A 19 1.44 -7.42 3.24
C LEU A 19 0.98 -8.83 2.84
N LEU A 20 1.93 -9.71 2.49
CA LEU A 20 1.62 -11.12 2.17
C LEU A 20 1.09 -11.88 3.39
N TYR A 21 1.64 -11.63 4.57
CA TYR A 21 1.12 -12.19 5.81
C TYR A 21 -0.33 -11.76 6.06
N LEU A 22 -0.65 -10.48 5.90
CA LEU A 22 -2.01 -9.95 6.11
C LEU A 22 -3.01 -10.46 5.06
N LEU A 23 -2.57 -10.63 3.81
CA LEU A 23 -3.36 -11.27 2.75
C LEU A 23 -3.64 -12.75 3.08
N ASN A 24 -2.63 -13.49 3.54
CA ASN A 24 -2.78 -14.89 3.94
C ASN A 24 -3.77 -15.04 5.11
N LYS A 25 -3.70 -14.13 6.10
CA LYS A 25 -4.65 -14.05 7.21
C LYS A 25 -6.05 -13.57 6.81
N GLN A 26 -6.23 -13.12 5.57
CA GLN A 26 -7.48 -12.58 5.03
C GLN A 26 -8.01 -11.36 5.81
N VAL A 27 -7.09 -10.56 6.36
CA VAL A 27 -7.43 -9.36 7.15
C VAL A 27 -7.14 -8.07 6.40
N LEU A 28 -6.42 -8.09 5.29
CA LEU A 28 -6.04 -6.88 4.56
C LEU A 28 -7.18 -6.38 3.68
N SER A 29 -7.79 -5.24 4.04
CA SER A 29 -8.78 -4.58 3.17
C SER A 29 -8.13 -3.63 2.17
N GLN A 30 -7.09 -2.92 2.59
CA GLN A 30 -6.44 -1.89 1.79
C GLN A 30 -5.02 -1.64 2.31
N PHE A 31 -4.11 -1.22 1.44
CA PHE A 31 -2.86 -0.60 1.85
C PHE A 31 -2.55 0.64 1.01
N GLU A 32 -1.67 1.50 1.52
CA GLU A 32 -1.29 2.74 0.86
C GLU A 32 0.22 2.99 0.96
N PHE A 33 0.84 3.31 -0.18
CA PHE A 33 2.14 3.97 -0.20
C PHE A 33 1.91 5.47 -0.14
N GLN A 34 2.37 6.12 0.91
CA GLN A 34 2.17 7.55 1.14
C GLN A 34 3.48 8.30 0.96
N PHE A 35 3.43 9.38 0.18
CA PHE A 35 4.57 10.22 -0.13
C PHE A 35 4.44 11.56 0.58
N ARG A 36 5.47 11.93 1.34
CA ARG A 36 5.54 13.18 2.08
C ARG A 36 6.84 13.91 1.79
N LYS A 37 6.78 15.23 1.73
CA LYS A 37 7.98 16.08 1.73
C LYS A 37 8.71 15.94 3.08
N PRO A 38 10.00 16.32 3.17
CA PRO A 38 10.75 16.34 4.43
C PRO A 38 10.09 17.16 5.55
N ASN A 39 9.30 18.18 5.20
CA ASN A 39 8.55 19.00 6.15
C ASN A 39 7.25 18.33 6.65
N GLY A 40 6.94 17.10 6.21
CA GLY A 40 5.74 16.34 6.58
C GLY A 40 4.50 16.58 5.70
N GLU A 41 4.56 17.55 4.78
CA GLU A 41 3.48 17.86 3.84
C GLU A 41 3.19 16.68 2.92
N GLN A 42 1.91 16.32 2.75
CA GLN A 42 1.50 15.22 1.90
C GLN A 42 1.63 15.62 0.42
N ILE A 43 2.37 14.82 -0.34
CA ILE A 43 2.50 14.95 -1.81
C ILE A 43 1.36 14.18 -2.48
N GLY A 44 1.07 12.99 -1.96
CA GLY A 44 0.14 12.05 -2.58
C GLY A 44 0.52 10.62 -2.24
N GLY A 45 0.12 9.70 -3.11
CA GLY A 45 0.44 8.30 -2.91
C GLY A 45 -0.32 7.36 -3.83
N LEU A 46 -0.15 6.08 -3.57
CA LEU A 46 -0.89 5.00 -4.20
C LEU A 46 -1.71 4.29 -3.14
N CYS A 47 -2.97 4.00 -3.45
CA CYS A 47 -3.89 3.28 -2.58
C CYS A 47 -4.33 2.01 -3.31
N GLN A 48 -4.09 0.86 -2.70
CA GLN A 48 -4.44 -0.45 -3.21
C GLN A 48 -5.59 -1.02 -2.38
N VAL A 49 -6.77 -1.11 -2.99
CA VAL A 49 -7.96 -1.70 -2.36
C VAL A 49 -8.01 -3.18 -2.73
N VAL A 50 -7.99 -4.04 -1.71
CA VAL A 50 -8.02 -5.50 -1.86
C VAL A 50 -9.45 -5.97 -2.04
N LYS A 51 -9.66 -6.82 -3.05
CA LYS A 51 -10.90 -7.54 -3.32
C LYS A 51 -10.63 -9.04 -3.20
N ASN A 52 -11.37 -9.70 -2.33
CA ASN A 52 -11.31 -11.14 -2.08
C ASN A 52 -12.53 -11.89 -2.64
N ASP A 53 -13.41 -11.19 -3.36
CA ASP A 53 -14.67 -11.70 -3.91
C ASP A 53 -14.53 -12.26 -5.34
N GLY A 54 -13.31 -12.31 -5.89
CA GLY A 54 -13.05 -12.75 -7.26
C GLY A 54 -13.66 -11.85 -8.34
N SER A 55 -14.11 -10.63 -7.99
CA SER A 55 -14.84 -9.74 -8.92
C SER A 55 -13.96 -8.98 -9.91
N ILE A 56 -12.64 -8.98 -9.71
CA ILE A 56 -11.71 -8.31 -10.62
C ILE A 56 -11.25 -9.35 -11.64
N SER A 57 -11.55 -9.11 -12.92
CA SER A 57 -11.17 -9.96 -14.06
C SER A 57 -10.21 -9.27 -15.02
N ILE A 58 -9.46 -8.28 -14.51
CA ILE A 58 -8.55 -7.43 -15.28
C ILE A 58 -7.16 -7.57 -14.65
N ASP A 59 -6.16 -7.83 -15.49
CA ASP A 59 -4.75 -7.93 -15.14
C ASP A 59 -4.00 -6.88 -15.96
N ASP A 60 -4.06 -5.62 -15.52
CA ASP A 60 -3.28 -4.54 -16.14
C ASP A 60 -1.78 -4.76 -15.89
N ASP A 61 -0.89 -4.25 -16.74
CA ASP A 61 0.56 -4.36 -16.51
C ASP A 61 1.00 -3.57 -15.26
N SER A 62 1.92 -4.12 -14.46
CA SER A 62 2.50 -3.42 -13.31
C SER A 62 3.46 -2.33 -13.76
N GLY A 63 3.26 -1.07 -13.34
CA GLY A 63 4.21 0.02 -13.67
C GLY A 63 3.54 1.39 -13.86
N GLY A 64 4.11 2.22 -14.74
CA GLY A 64 3.48 3.48 -15.18
C GLY A 64 3.54 4.67 -14.21
N ASN A 65 4.21 4.50 -13.06
CA ASN A 65 4.42 5.60 -12.11
C ASN A 65 5.81 6.19 -12.26
N ASP A 66 5.87 7.51 -12.47
CA ASP A 66 7.14 8.23 -12.56
C ASP A 66 7.63 8.65 -11.16
N PHE A 67 8.25 7.71 -10.46
CA PHE A 67 8.82 7.97 -9.14
C PHE A 67 10.05 8.90 -9.19
N TYR A 68 10.61 9.20 -10.37
CA TYR A 68 11.75 10.10 -10.51
C TYR A 68 11.35 11.58 -10.44
N ASN A 69 10.07 11.90 -10.64
CA ASN A 69 9.54 13.26 -10.45
C ASN A 69 9.26 13.60 -8.99
N LEU A 70 9.34 12.62 -8.08
CA LEU A 70 9.17 12.91 -6.66
C LEU A 70 10.33 13.79 -6.17
N PRO A 71 10.06 14.81 -5.33
CA PRO A 71 11.09 15.64 -4.74
C PRO A 71 12.17 14.83 -4.02
N SER A 72 13.42 15.28 -4.09
CA SER A 72 14.51 14.70 -3.30
C SER A 72 14.15 14.65 -1.82
N ASN A 73 14.56 13.59 -1.13
CA ASN A 73 14.23 13.34 0.29
C ASN A 73 12.74 13.16 0.57
N THR A 74 11.94 12.79 -0.44
CA THR A 74 10.56 12.31 -0.21
C THR A 74 10.59 11.15 0.77
N HIS A 75 9.81 11.27 1.84
CA HIS A 75 9.60 10.20 2.80
C HIS A 75 8.45 9.33 2.33
N VAL A 76 8.70 8.02 2.33
CA VAL A 76 7.69 7.02 1.99
C VAL A 76 7.28 6.27 3.24
N SER A 77 5.97 6.17 3.48
CA SER A 77 5.41 5.32 4.53
C SER A 77 4.38 4.35 3.96
N LEU A 78 4.23 3.21 4.62
CA LEU A 78 3.21 2.22 4.31
C LEU A 78 2.11 2.29 5.38
N LEU A 79 0.86 2.38 4.94
CA LEU A 79 -0.33 2.21 5.77
C LEU A 79 -1.02 0.91 5.36
N ALA A 80 -1.40 0.07 6.32
CA ALA A 80 -2.28 -1.07 6.11
C ALA A 80 -3.59 -0.83 6.86
N ILE A 81 -4.71 -1.10 6.21
CA ILE A 81 -6.05 -1.03 6.79
C ILE A 81 -6.56 -2.45 6.85
N LEU A 82 -6.84 -2.89 8.07
CA LEU A 82 -7.33 -4.22 8.36
C LEU A 82 -8.86 -4.23 8.43
N ASP A 83 -9.44 -5.36 8.04
CA ASP A 83 -10.83 -5.68 8.30
C ASP A 83 -10.97 -6.09 9.76
N THR A 84 -11.63 -5.25 10.57
CA THR A 84 -11.81 -5.51 12.01
C THR A 84 -12.80 -6.61 12.31
N GLU A 85 -13.65 -6.96 11.33
CA GLU A 85 -14.64 -8.02 11.46
C GLU A 85 -14.07 -9.40 11.04
N ALA A 86 -12.87 -9.42 10.45
CA ALA A 86 -12.23 -10.66 10.06
C ALA A 86 -11.86 -11.52 11.27
N HIS A 87 -12.09 -12.83 11.18
CA HIS A 87 -11.85 -13.77 12.28
C HIS A 87 -10.42 -13.71 12.84
N ASN A 88 -9.43 -13.46 11.99
CA ASN A 88 -8.01 -13.42 12.35
C ASN A 88 -7.51 -12.01 12.72
N TYR A 89 -8.38 -11.01 12.85
CA TYR A 89 -8.01 -9.62 13.10
C TYR A 89 -7.08 -9.46 14.31
N ASN A 90 -7.46 -10.01 15.47
CA ASN A 90 -6.70 -9.86 16.71
C ASN A 90 -5.30 -10.47 16.60
N GLU A 91 -5.19 -11.69 16.06
CA GLU A 91 -3.90 -12.36 15.86
C GLU A 91 -2.99 -11.55 14.92
N ALA A 92 -3.55 -11.03 13.83
CA ALA A 92 -2.80 -10.22 12.89
C ALA A 92 -2.36 -8.89 13.48
N ASN A 93 -3.22 -8.21 14.26
CA ASN A 93 -2.87 -6.95 14.92
C ASN A 93 -1.75 -7.13 15.95
N GLU A 94 -1.81 -8.16 16.80
CA GLU A 94 -0.74 -8.48 17.75
C GLU A 94 0.59 -8.78 17.06
N GLU A 95 0.56 -9.50 15.94
CA GLU A 95 1.77 -9.81 15.17
C GLU A 95 2.37 -8.54 14.53
N LEU A 96 1.54 -7.63 14.01
CA LEU A 96 2.01 -6.35 13.47
C LEU A 96 2.65 -5.47 14.55
N GLU A 97 2.07 -5.41 15.76
CA GLU A 97 2.66 -4.70 16.90
C GLU A 97 4.05 -5.26 17.26
N LYS A 98 4.20 -6.60 17.30
CA LYS A 98 5.51 -7.26 17.52
C LYS A 98 6.53 -6.91 16.43
N ARG A 99 6.06 -6.69 15.20
CA ARG A 99 6.88 -6.26 14.04
C ARG A 99 7.13 -4.75 14.01
N GLY A 100 6.66 -4.01 15.02
CA GLY A 100 6.91 -2.58 15.17
C GLY A 100 5.98 -1.68 14.36
N TRP A 101 4.82 -2.17 13.92
CA TRP A 101 3.80 -1.32 13.31
C TRP A 101 3.09 -0.47 14.37
N GLY A 102 2.79 0.78 14.01
CA GLY A 102 1.97 1.68 14.83
C GLY A 102 0.50 1.67 14.40
N ASN A 103 -0.37 2.22 15.25
CA ASN A 103 -1.84 2.25 15.05
C ASN A 103 -2.40 3.66 14.81
N ASN A 104 -1.53 4.68 14.65
CA ASN A 104 -1.91 6.08 14.49
C ASN A 104 -1.80 6.60 13.05
N GLY A 105 -1.79 5.68 12.07
CA GLY A 105 -1.75 6.01 10.65
C GLY A 105 -3.00 6.77 10.19
N LYS A 106 -2.84 7.65 9.21
CA LYS A 106 -3.95 8.40 8.58
C LYS A 106 -3.97 8.11 7.10
N LYS A 107 -5.15 7.83 6.55
CA LYS A 107 -5.34 7.54 5.12
C LYS A 107 -4.95 8.74 4.24
N LEU A 108 -4.60 8.47 3.00
CA LEU A 108 -4.50 9.48 1.96
C LEU A 108 -5.85 10.20 1.79
N THR A 109 -5.79 11.52 1.77
CA THR A 109 -6.96 12.39 1.51
C THR A 109 -6.74 13.22 0.25
N GLY A 110 -7.82 13.59 -0.43
CA GLY A 110 -7.79 14.46 -1.63
C GLY A 110 -8.39 13.80 -2.87
N ALA A 111 -8.26 14.46 -4.01
CA ALA A 111 -8.67 13.90 -5.30
C ALA A 111 -7.81 12.67 -5.64
N SER A 112 -8.44 11.64 -6.20
CA SER A 112 -7.78 10.43 -6.65
C SER A 112 -8.30 10.01 -8.02
N ASN A 113 -7.41 9.48 -8.84
CA ASN A 113 -7.76 8.90 -10.14
C ASN A 113 -7.55 7.39 -10.11
N SER A 114 -8.38 6.64 -10.84
CA SER A 114 -8.15 5.21 -11.07
C SER A 114 -6.85 5.06 -11.85
N HIS A 115 -5.94 4.23 -11.35
CA HIS A 115 -4.63 4.02 -11.97
C HIS A 115 -4.56 2.67 -12.69
N GLY A 116 -5.24 1.64 -12.19
CA GLY A 116 -5.28 0.31 -12.79
C GLY A 116 -5.93 -0.71 -11.87
N SER A 117 -6.19 -1.91 -12.40
CA SER A 117 -6.70 -3.05 -11.64
C SER A 117 -5.89 -4.31 -11.95
N TYR A 118 -5.66 -5.13 -10.94
CA TYR A 118 -4.93 -6.39 -11.06
C TYR A 118 -5.77 -7.52 -10.51
N SER A 119 -5.68 -8.70 -11.12
CA SER A 119 -6.33 -9.90 -10.61
C SER A 119 -5.45 -11.11 -10.81
N LYS A 120 -5.24 -11.86 -9.73
CA LYS A 120 -4.49 -13.10 -9.77
C LYS A 120 -4.95 -14.05 -8.67
N ASP A 121 -5.12 -15.32 -9.03
CA ASP A 121 -5.43 -16.42 -8.10
C ASP A 121 -6.64 -16.12 -7.17
N GLY A 122 -7.66 -15.43 -7.70
CA GLY A 122 -8.89 -15.07 -6.96
C GLY A 122 -8.79 -13.79 -6.13
N TYR A 123 -7.63 -13.13 -6.10
CA TYR A 123 -7.42 -11.84 -5.46
C TYR A 123 -7.39 -10.72 -6.48
N GLY A 124 -8.17 -9.68 -6.23
CA GLY A 124 -8.18 -8.45 -7.00
C GLY A 124 -7.56 -7.28 -6.25
N LEU A 125 -6.89 -6.37 -6.95
CA LEU A 125 -6.43 -5.08 -6.43
C LEU A 125 -6.91 -3.96 -7.35
N ASN A 126 -7.61 -2.97 -6.79
CA ASN A 126 -7.84 -1.69 -7.47
C ASN A 126 -6.83 -0.67 -6.98
N ILE A 127 -6.12 -0.02 -7.90
CA ILE A 127 -5.13 1.00 -7.58
C ILE A 127 -5.70 2.38 -7.85
N LYS A 128 -5.62 3.25 -6.85
CA LYS A 128 -5.92 4.69 -6.96
C LYS A 128 -4.65 5.49 -6.76
N LYS A 129 -4.43 6.50 -7.60
CA LYS A 129 -3.34 7.47 -7.45
C LYS A 129 -3.89 8.76 -6.86
N PHE A 130 -3.25 9.25 -5.81
CA PHE A 130 -3.53 10.52 -5.16
C PHE A 130 -2.41 11.52 -5.48
N GLY A 131 -2.79 12.75 -5.84
CA GLY A 131 -1.85 13.84 -6.14
C GLY A 131 -1.31 13.82 -7.57
N GLU A 132 -0.69 14.95 -7.96
CA GLU A 132 -0.03 15.17 -9.24
C GLU A 132 1.49 15.06 -9.04
N TRP A 133 2.00 13.84 -9.09
CA TRP A 133 3.43 13.54 -8.97
C TRP A 133 3.84 12.53 -10.05
#